data_AF-A0A1F3Y3R0-F1
#
_entry.id   AF-A0A1F3Y3R0-F1
#
_cell.length_a   1.000
_cell.length_b   1.000
_cell.length_c   1.000
_cell.angle_alpha   90.00
_cell.angle_beta   90.00
_cell.angle_gamma   90.00
#
_symmetry.space_group_name_H-M   'P 1'
#
loop_
_entity.id
_entity.type
_entity.pdbx_description
1 polymer ?
#
loop_
_entity_poly.entity_id
_entity_poly.type
_entity_poly.pdbx_seq_one_letter_code
_entity_poly.pdbx_strand_id
1 'polypeptide(L)'
;MRAFIVLMAVLVFPGLVHAKSVVLEWEPIEGAAQYDLKITQKGKSILSKSVEKPKWNGSLQPGLYSWQLRAVDRLNNPGDWSEISSLVVLAPAPEPLLPEDGEKFVFYDHGKRTLLRWQEVSGASAYAVEVFRGKDKIYSSLVRNGTELDLGALAPGDYRWNLKSVISGNEEGERKWEGKPSSPREFTIVHAALERPLPVFPKGPIVSQSAKVTFSWKKVEGAEGYELRLVRKLEGQDRAVASDLGVSNPLIVKENTATLDLIAISKLKGKGTIDGQYVWQIRALASLEKGSSMVTGPGAITEFMVDHASYGQGAGFVALSSIFAPFSYQIISPLSGYRGTTQSTALTGRLSAEYWPRPRVASGGTPGLAKWGVASGFEMTGITFNNQNYGRLSFELLGKYQIPLTSSRYGWVLSPKAGVEGRQYLSLTPVTGVSPLKVEATTLMALGATIGLDVRKQFSARWSLGTKFSYFRPLSLSGVAGAAISPEASYRNLSFGALCIYWLTPDIGLSGGTFLEKRSISYLPVASAARPQPQAEQVYTDGSYFYGSVIFNFGR
;
A
#
# COMPACT_ATOMS: atom_id res chain seq x y z
N MET A 1 42.46 -17.92 9.98
CA MET A 1 42.79 -16.72 10.78
C MET A 1 41.51 -16.02 11.18
N ARG A 2 41.04 -16.21 12.41
CA ARG A 2 39.99 -15.39 13.02
C ARG A 2 40.43 -15.08 14.44
N ALA A 3 40.60 -13.79 14.71
CA ALA A 3 41.13 -13.27 15.95
C ALA A 3 40.19 -13.60 17.12
N PHE A 4 40.74 -14.19 18.17
CA PHE A 4 40.09 -14.28 19.48
C PHE A 4 40.22 -12.91 20.15
N ILE A 5 39.12 -12.17 20.25
CA ILE A 5 39.02 -11.04 21.17
C ILE A 5 38.72 -11.64 22.54
N VAL A 6 39.72 -11.64 23.42
CA VAL A 6 39.53 -11.91 24.84
C VAL A 6 38.82 -10.70 25.43
N LEU A 7 37.52 -10.84 25.71
CA LEU A 7 36.76 -9.87 26.48
C LEU A 7 37.22 -9.99 27.94
N MET A 8 38.12 -9.12 28.38
CA MET A 8 38.49 -9.01 29.78
C MET A 8 37.32 -8.38 30.52
N ALA A 9 36.47 -9.22 31.13
CA ALA A 9 35.43 -8.76 32.04
C ALA A 9 36.10 -8.19 33.29
N VAL A 10 36.25 -6.87 33.32
CA VAL A 10 36.55 -6.15 34.56
C VAL A 10 35.30 -6.25 35.43
N LEU A 11 35.30 -7.22 36.35
CA LEU A 11 34.40 -7.25 37.50
C LEU A 11 34.75 -6.06 38.39
N VAL A 12 34.11 -4.92 38.14
CA VAL A 12 34.11 -3.80 39.08
C VAL A 12 33.17 -4.19 40.22
N PHE A 13 33.72 -4.52 41.38
CA PHE A 13 32.95 -4.60 42.62
C PHE A 13 32.52 -3.16 43.01
N PRO A 14 31.24 -2.81 43.04
CA PRO A 14 30.79 -1.53 43.55
C PRO A 14 30.74 -1.64 45.07
N GLY A 15 31.78 -1.20 45.78
CA GLY A 15 31.73 -1.25 47.24
C GLY A 15 32.94 -0.72 48.00
N LEU A 16 34.11 -0.58 47.38
CA LEU A 16 35.28 0.00 48.02
C LEU A 16 35.76 1.18 47.20
N VAL A 17 35.32 2.41 47.49
CA VAL A 17 36.14 3.63 47.59
C VAL A 17 35.18 4.76 47.96
N HIS A 18 34.88 5.01 49.24
CA HIS A 18 34.37 6.32 49.69
C HIS A 18 34.78 6.69 51.13
N ALA A 19 35.85 6.08 51.66
CA ALA A 19 36.38 6.52 52.95
C ALA A 19 36.95 7.94 52.80
N LYS A 20 36.45 8.89 53.59
CA LYS A 20 36.97 10.26 53.66
C LYS A 20 38.08 10.34 54.68
N SER A 21 39.09 11.15 54.37
CA SER A 21 40.12 11.50 55.34
C SER A 21 39.49 12.29 56.49
N VAL A 22 39.73 11.82 57.71
CA VAL A 22 39.29 12.43 58.96
C VAL A 22 40.53 12.72 59.79
N VAL A 23 40.55 13.92 60.33
CA VAL A 23 41.57 14.38 61.28
C VAL A 23 40.86 14.68 62.59
N LEU A 24 41.27 13.99 63.65
CA LEU A 24 40.89 14.30 65.03
C LEU A 24 42.11 14.89 65.72
N GLU A 25 41.95 16.05 66.31
CA GLU A 25 43.00 16.74 67.08
C GLU A 25 42.41 17.08 68.45
N TRP A 26 43.23 16.95 69.49
CA TRP A 26 42.86 17.28 70.86
C TRP A 26 44.01 17.98 71.56
N GLU A 27 43.71 18.59 72.71
CA GLU A 27 44.74 19.25 73.51
C GLU A 27 45.65 18.19 74.17
N PRO A 28 46.98 18.39 74.17
CA PRO A 28 47.88 17.49 74.89
C PRO A 28 47.58 17.46 76.38
N ILE A 29 47.47 16.26 76.96
CA ILE A 29 47.26 16.06 78.39
C ILE A 29 48.62 15.92 79.07
N GLU A 30 48.88 16.72 80.11
CA GLU A 30 50.14 16.68 80.85
C GLU A 30 50.38 15.29 81.49
N GLY A 31 51.59 14.76 81.36
CA GLY A 31 51.95 13.43 81.86
C GLY A 31 51.55 12.24 80.97
N ALA A 32 50.77 12.46 79.90
CA ALA A 32 50.41 11.42 78.95
C ALA A 32 51.61 10.99 78.09
N ALA A 33 51.91 9.69 78.05
CA ALA A 33 52.87 9.08 77.14
C ALA A 33 52.21 8.70 75.80
N GLN A 34 50.94 8.31 75.83
CA GLN A 34 50.11 7.97 74.68
C GLN A 34 48.62 8.18 74.98
N TYR A 35 47.77 8.01 73.98
CA TYR A 35 46.32 8.14 74.08
C TYR A 35 45.63 6.92 73.49
N ASP A 36 44.72 6.29 74.24
CA ASP A 36 43.80 5.31 73.67
C ASP A 36 42.64 6.05 73.01
N LEU A 37 42.48 5.89 71.70
CA LEU A 37 41.37 6.42 70.92
C LEU A 37 40.37 5.30 70.59
N LYS A 38 39.09 5.56 70.90
CA LYS A 38 37.98 4.66 70.55
C LYS A 38 36.98 5.39 69.65
N ILE A 39 36.72 4.85 68.47
CA ILE A 39 35.66 5.32 67.55
C ILE A 39 34.59 4.26 67.45
N THR A 40 33.34 4.67 67.63
CA THR A 40 32.16 3.83 67.66
C THR A 40 31.18 4.27 66.57
N GLN A 41 30.54 3.31 65.91
CA GLN A 41 29.46 3.53 64.95
C GLN A 41 28.28 2.63 65.32
N LYS A 42 27.07 3.20 65.45
CA LYS A 42 25.87 2.45 65.84
C LYS A 42 26.08 1.56 67.09
N GLY A 43 26.77 2.10 68.10
CA GLY A 43 27.09 1.38 69.35
C GLY A 43 28.21 0.34 69.27
N LYS A 44 28.74 0.04 68.07
CA LYS A 44 29.86 -0.90 67.88
C LYS A 44 31.19 -0.16 67.73
N SER A 45 32.20 -0.55 68.51
CA SER A 45 33.56 -0.05 68.35
C SER A 45 34.10 -0.46 66.97
N ILE A 46 34.37 0.51 66.11
CA ILE A 46 34.95 0.29 64.78
C ILE A 46 36.46 0.53 64.73
N LEU A 47 36.97 1.30 65.70
CA LEU A 47 38.41 1.54 65.89
C LEU A 47 38.69 1.60 67.39
N SER A 48 39.75 0.93 67.83
CA SER A 48 40.36 1.10 69.16
C SER A 48 41.86 1.03 68.99
N LYS A 49 42.57 2.14 69.19
CA LYS A 49 44.01 2.24 68.90
C LYS A 49 44.70 3.23 69.83
N SER A 50 45.91 2.90 70.27
CA SER A 50 46.78 3.83 70.99
C SER A 50 47.60 4.69 70.01
N VAL A 51 47.66 6.00 70.24
CA VAL A 51 48.45 6.97 69.45
C VAL A 51 49.31 7.83 70.36
N GLU A 52 50.54 8.12 69.95
CA GLU A 52 51.49 8.90 70.78
C GLU A 52 51.30 10.40 70.67
N LYS A 53 50.82 10.88 69.52
CA LYS A 53 50.58 12.30 69.26
C LYS A 53 49.12 12.64 69.61
N PRO A 54 48.83 13.90 70.00
CA PRO A 54 47.48 14.38 70.29
C PRO A 54 46.67 14.65 68.99
N LYS A 55 46.80 13.73 68.04
CA LYS A 55 46.25 13.80 66.70
C LYS A 55 46.10 12.39 66.13
N TRP A 56 44.95 12.12 65.54
CA TRP A 56 44.72 10.94 64.72
C TRP A 56 44.32 11.33 63.30
N ASN A 57 44.96 10.69 62.32
CA ASN A 57 44.56 10.78 60.92
C ASN A 57 44.14 9.38 60.47
N GLY A 58 42.99 9.29 59.83
CA GLY A 58 42.56 8.05 59.21
C GLY A 58 41.47 8.27 58.18
N SER A 59 40.89 7.18 57.71
CA SER A 59 39.82 7.22 56.72
C SER A 59 38.59 6.53 57.29
N LEU A 60 37.48 7.24 57.33
CA LEU A 60 36.18 6.72 57.78
C LEU A 60 35.19 6.77 56.62
N GLN A 61 34.34 5.75 56.54
CA GLN A 61 33.22 5.77 55.58
C GLN A 61 32.22 6.87 55.98
N PRO A 62 31.35 7.31 55.06
CA PRO A 62 30.29 8.23 55.42
C PRO A 62 29.38 7.66 56.52
N GLY A 63 28.97 8.51 57.45
CA GLY A 63 28.09 8.11 58.55
C GLY A 63 28.27 8.94 59.81
N LEU A 64 27.46 8.57 60.81
CA LEU A 64 27.49 9.16 62.15
C LEU A 64 28.35 8.29 63.07
N TYR A 65 29.34 8.91 63.72
CA TYR A 65 30.29 8.29 64.62
C TYR A 65 30.27 8.99 65.97
N SER A 66 30.63 8.25 67.00
CA SER A 66 31.02 8.80 68.29
C SER A 66 32.45 8.40 68.60
N TRP A 67 33.19 9.27 69.29
CA TRP A 67 34.57 9.01 69.66
C TRP A 67 34.85 9.49 71.08
N GLN A 68 35.77 8.79 71.73
CA GLN A 68 36.29 9.07 73.05
C GLN A 68 37.79 8.81 73.06
N LEU A 69 38.51 9.50 73.95
CA LEU A 69 39.93 9.30 74.16
C LEU A 69 40.23 9.22 75.65
N ARG A 70 41.33 8.56 76.03
CA ARG A 70 41.92 8.65 77.38
C ARG A 70 43.43 8.74 77.29
N ALA A 71 44.04 9.49 78.20
CA ALA A 71 45.50 9.50 78.36
C ALA A 71 45.99 8.20 79.00
N VAL A 72 47.19 7.78 78.64
CA VAL A 72 47.92 6.68 79.27
C VAL A 72 49.32 7.18 79.63
N ASP A 73 49.73 7.00 80.88
CA ASP A 73 51.02 7.49 81.38
C ASP A 73 52.21 6.61 80.93
N ARG A 74 53.44 7.00 81.30
CA ARG A 74 54.67 6.23 80.97
C ARG A 74 54.78 4.88 81.67
N LEU A 75 54.00 4.65 82.71
CA LEU A 75 53.91 3.37 83.43
C LEU A 75 52.78 2.49 82.88
N ASN A 76 52.15 2.90 81.78
CA ASN A 76 51.06 2.24 81.10
C ASN A 76 49.76 2.18 81.92
N ASN A 77 49.55 3.16 82.82
CA ASN A 77 48.28 3.32 83.53
C ASN A 77 47.31 4.19 82.70
N PRO A 78 46.12 3.66 82.34
CA PRO A 78 45.11 4.43 81.63
C PRO A 78 44.32 5.34 82.58
N GLY A 79 44.07 6.58 82.15
CA GLY A 79 43.12 7.48 82.82
C GLY A 79 41.66 7.21 82.45
N ASP A 80 40.78 8.09 82.90
CA ASP A 80 39.36 8.06 82.55
C ASP A 80 39.13 8.38 81.07
N TRP A 81 38.09 7.78 80.50
CA TRP A 81 37.61 8.14 79.16
C TRP A 81 37.02 9.55 79.17
N SER A 82 37.27 10.30 78.10
CA SER A 82 36.63 11.58 77.84
C SER A 82 35.10 11.44 77.72
N GLU A 83 34.40 12.56 77.80
CA GLU A 83 33.02 12.63 77.34
C GLU A 83 32.90 12.18 75.87
N ILE A 84 31.73 11.64 75.51
CA ILE A 84 31.45 11.18 74.15
C ILE A 84 31.31 12.39 73.22
N SER A 85 32.15 12.45 72.19
CA SER A 85 32.06 13.46 71.14
C SER A 85 31.46 12.88 69.86
N SER A 86 30.62 13.65 69.17
CA SER A 86 30.03 13.24 67.89
C SER A 86 30.88 13.68 66.69
N LEU A 87 30.96 12.81 65.68
CA LEU A 87 31.63 13.07 64.41
C LEU A 87 30.70 12.67 63.26
N VAL A 88 30.52 13.57 62.30
CA VAL A 88 29.76 13.27 61.07
C VAL A 88 30.70 13.28 59.88
N VAL A 89 30.77 12.15 59.20
CA VAL A 89 31.49 12.04 57.93
C VAL A 89 30.46 12.17 56.81
N LEU A 90 30.40 13.36 56.21
CA LEU A 90 29.44 13.64 55.13
C LEU A 90 29.68 12.72 53.94
N ALA A 91 28.60 12.16 53.42
CA ALA A 91 28.61 11.38 52.19
C ALA A 91 29.04 12.21 50.96
N PRO A 92 29.58 11.56 49.91
CA PRO A 92 29.79 12.21 48.63
C PRO A 92 28.45 12.65 48.01
N ALA A 93 28.54 13.49 46.98
CA ALA A 93 27.38 13.85 46.18
C ALA A 93 26.87 12.60 45.43
N PRO A 94 25.57 12.29 45.46
CA PRO A 94 25.03 11.18 44.69
C PRO A 94 25.22 11.41 43.19
N GLU A 95 25.41 10.33 42.42
CA GLU A 95 25.54 10.38 40.97
C GLU A 95 24.18 10.16 40.29
N PRO A 96 23.62 11.15 39.58
CA PRO A 96 22.39 10.97 38.81
C PRO A 96 22.61 10.05 37.60
N LEU A 97 21.74 9.05 37.44
CA LEU A 97 21.81 8.04 36.37
C LEU A 97 20.77 8.28 35.27
N LEU A 98 19.49 8.42 35.62
CA LEU A 98 18.39 8.69 34.68
C LEU A 98 17.52 9.84 35.18
N PRO A 99 16.98 10.68 34.30
CA PRO A 99 17.31 10.79 32.87
C PRO A 99 18.79 11.10 32.60
N GLU A 100 19.27 10.73 31.42
CA GLU A 100 20.58 11.18 30.96
C GLU A 100 20.60 12.71 30.85
N ASP A 101 21.79 13.31 30.91
CA ASP A 101 21.90 14.77 30.86
C ASP A 101 21.57 15.31 29.47
N GLY A 102 20.62 16.22 29.41
CA GLY A 102 20.06 16.73 28.16
C GLY A 102 19.09 15.76 27.47
N GLU A 103 18.65 14.69 28.13
CA GLU A 103 17.72 13.72 27.53
C GLU A 103 16.40 14.38 27.12
N LYS A 104 15.93 14.07 25.92
CA LYS A 104 14.68 14.60 25.37
C LYS A 104 13.64 13.49 25.25
N PHE A 105 12.64 13.54 26.11
CA PHE A 105 11.48 12.65 26.03
C PHE A 105 10.42 13.22 25.10
N VAL A 106 10.00 12.41 24.12
CA VAL A 106 8.84 12.70 23.28
C VAL A 106 7.72 11.74 23.67
N PHE A 107 6.70 12.27 24.34
CA PHE A 107 5.56 11.50 24.81
C PHE A 107 4.35 11.74 23.92
N TYR A 108 3.85 10.64 23.35
CA TYR A 108 2.56 10.58 22.65
C TYR A 108 1.43 10.18 23.60
N ASP A 109 1.78 9.62 24.77
CA ASP A 109 0.90 9.40 25.91
C ASP A 109 1.22 10.43 27.01
N HIS A 110 0.32 11.38 27.23
CA HIS A 110 0.50 12.43 28.23
C HIS A 110 0.36 11.92 29.67
N GLY A 111 -0.09 10.68 29.87
CA GLY A 111 -0.09 9.99 31.17
C GLY A 111 1.22 9.26 31.47
N LYS A 112 2.18 9.24 30.53
CA LYS A 112 3.44 8.52 30.70
C LYS A 112 4.27 9.10 31.84
N ARG A 113 4.73 8.21 32.72
CA ARG A 113 5.40 8.56 33.97
C ARG A 113 6.90 8.78 33.73
N THR A 114 7.47 9.75 34.43
CA THR A 114 8.90 10.07 34.39
C THR A 114 9.57 9.62 35.68
N LEU A 115 10.61 8.79 35.55
CA LEU A 115 11.38 8.24 36.67
C LEU A 115 12.75 8.92 36.75
N LEU A 116 13.14 9.33 37.94
CA LEU A 116 14.51 9.71 38.27
C LEU A 116 15.21 8.53 38.92
N ARG A 117 16.48 8.28 38.58
CA ARG A 117 17.33 7.27 39.22
C ARG A 117 18.73 7.80 39.47
N TRP A 118 19.32 7.38 40.57
CA TRP A 118 20.68 7.74 40.97
C TRP A 118 21.43 6.55 41.56
N GLN A 119 22.75 6.68 41.65
CA GLN A 119 23.61 5.69 42.28
C GLN A 119 23.45 5.72 43.80
N GLU A 120 23.39 4.54 44.41
CA GLU A 120 23.35 4.40 45.86
C GLU A 120 24.64 4.93 46.49
N VAL A 121 24.49 5.76 47.54
CA VAL A 121 25.58 6.32 48.33
C VAL A 121 25.63 5.64 49.69
N SER A 122 26.73 4.93 49.94
CA SER A 122 26.96 4.26 51.23
C SER A 122 26.90 5.24 52.39
N GLY A 123 26.19 4.86 53.46
CA GLY A 123 26.04 5.66 54.67
C GLY A 123 24.94 6.72 54.61
N ALA A 124 24.31 6.97 53.46
CA ALA A 124 23.13 7.83 53.37
C ALA A 124 21.90 7.12 53.96
N SER A 125 21.11 7.82 54.78
CA SER A 125 19.83 7.34 55.30
C SER A 125 18.64 7.78 54.44
N ALA A 126 18.83 8.79 53.60
CA ALA A 126 17.84 9.26 52.62
C ALA A 126 18.51 10.15 51.54
N TYR A 127 17.73 10.55 50.55
CA TYR A 127 18.11 11.52 49.52
C TYR A 127 17.12 12.68 49.48
N ALA A 128 17.61 13.90 49.62
CA ALA A 128 16.81 15.10 49.37
C ALA A 128 16.88 15.41 47.88
N VAL A 129 15.76 15.25 47.17
CA VAL A 129 15.66 15.44 45.71
C VAL A 129 14.86 16.71 45.43
N GLU A 130 15.42 17.57 44.59
CA GLU A 130 14.78 18.79 44.12
C GLU A 130 14.65 18.78 42.60
N VAL A 131 13.44 19.07 42.11
CA VAL A 131 13.14 19.16 40.67
C VAL A 131 12.57 20.53 40.37
N PHE A 132 13.09 21.14 39.32
CA PHE A 132 12.72 22.45 38.83
C PHE A 132 12.20 22.34 37.40
N ARG A 133 11.24 23.18 37.04
CA ARG A 133 10.80 23.43 35.67
C ARG A 133 11.07 24.90 35.37
N GLY A 134 12.05 25.18 34.50
CA GLY A 134 12.59 26.54 34.38
C GLY A 134 13.14 27.06 35.72
N LYS A 135 12.54 28.13 36.25
CA LYS A 135 12.92 28.72 37.55
C LYS A 135 12.13 28.18 38.73
N ASP A 136 10.99 27.53 38.48
CA ASP A 136 10.06 27.11 39.53
C ASP A 136 10.46 25.74 40.09
N LYS A 137 10.56 25.63 41.42
CA LYS A 137 10.73 24.34 42.09
C LYS A 137 9.37 23.64 42.13
N ILE A 138 9.24 22.54 41.40
CA ILE A 138 7.98 21.79 41.26
C ILE A 138 7.94 20.55 42.16
N TYR A 139 9.09 20.07 42.61
CA TYR A 139 9.19 18.91 43.49
C TYR A 139 10.31 19.09 44.50
N SER A 140 10.05 18.71 45.74
CA SER A 140 11.02 18.69 46.84
C SER A 140 10.62 17.58 47.78
N SER A 141 11.38 16.49 47.82
CA SER A 141 11.05 15.34 48.66
C SER A 141 12.27 14.66 49.24
N LEU A 142 12.04 13.94 50.33
CA LEU A 142 13.05 13.14 51.01
C LEU A 142 12.76 11.65 50.73
N VAL A 143 13.56 11.04 49.86
CA VAL A 143 13.45 9.63 49.49
C VAL A 143 14.26 8.79 50.46
N ARG A 144 13.57 8.05 51.34
CA ARG A 144 14.21 7.27 52.44
C ARG A 144 14.60 5.85 52.04
N ASN A 145 13.89 5.27 51.07
CA ASN A 145 14.07 3.89 50.63
C ASN A 145 14.29 3.85 49.13
N GLY A 146 15.36 3.18 48.70
CA GLY A 146 15.70 3.03 47.28
C GLY A 146 16.44 4.24 46.69
N THR A 147 16.69 4.16 45.39
CA THR A 147 17.45 5.16 44.63
C THR A 147 16.69 5.63 43.38
N GLU A 148 15.36 5.59 43.46
CA GLU A 148 14.48 6.05 42.41
C GLU A 148 13.35 6.92 42.95
N LEU A 149 12.86 7.81 42.10
CA LEU A 149 11.73 8.68 42.38
C LEU A 149 10.84 8.77 41.13
N ASP A 150 9.57 8.43 41.30
CA ASP A 150 8.56 8.54 40.27
C ASP A 150 7.85 9.90 40.36
N LEU A 151 8.06 10.74 39.36
CA LEU A 151 7.46 12.07 39.26
C LEU A 151 6.05 12.02 38.66
N GLY A 152 5.59 10.85 38.22
CA GLY A 152 4.34 10.71 37.47
C GLY A 152 4.40 11.40 36.11
N ALA A 153 3.24 11.78 35.60
CA ALA A 153 3.12 12.49 34.33
C ALA A 153 3.51 13.96 34.50
N LEU A 154 4.47 14.39 33.69
CA LEU A 154 4.96 15.77 33.69
C LEU A 154 4.39 16.55 32.51
N ALA A 155 4.21 17.85 32.67
CA ALA A 155 3.83 18.74 31.57
C ALA A 155 5.03 19.00 30.62
N PRO A 156 4.80 19.48 29.39
CA PRO A 156 5.90 19.81 28.48
C PRO A 156 6.81 20.92 29.00
N GLY A 157 8.12 20.80 28.86
CA GLY A 157 9.07 21.86 29.21
C GLY A 157 10.44 21.34 29.61
N ASP A 158 11.31 22.26 30.01
CA ASP A 158 12.67 21.95 30.45
C ASP A 158 12.72 21.79 31.96
N TYR A 159 13.29 20.66 32.37
CA TYR A 159 13.40 20.23 33.75
C TYR A 159 14.86 20.17 34.14
N ARG A 160 15.14 20.57 35.38
CA ARG A 160 16.45 20.43 36.00
C ARG A 160 16.27 19.80 37.36
N TRP A 161 17.06 18.80 37.68
CA TRP A 161 17.00 18.16 38.99
C TRP A 161 18.38 17.96 39.59
N ASN A 162 18.43 17.97 40.92
CA ASN A 162 19.61 17.62 41.67
C ASN A 162 19.19 16.92 42.96
N LEU A 163 20.15 16.28 43.61
CA LEU A 163 19.90 15.58 44.85
C LEU A 163 21.10 15.67 45.81
N LYS A 164 20.81 15.51 47.09
CA LYS A 164 21.81 15.43 48.16
C LYS A 164 21.62 14.14 48.95
N SER A 165 22.71 13.53 49.37
CA SER A 165 22.68 12.49 50.40
C SER A 165 22.36 13.12 51.75
N VAL A 166 21.49 12.48 52.52
CA VAL A 166 21.11 12.89 53.87
C VAL A 166 21.54 11.80 54.84
N ILE A 167 22.23 12.20 55.90
CA ILE A 167 22.52 11.36 57.06
C ILE A 167 21.67 11.88 58.21
N SER A 168 20.92 10.98 58.85
CA SER A 168 20.15 11.23 60.06
C SER A 168 20.54 10.21 61.12
N GLY A 169 20.44 10.59 62.39
CA GLY A 169 20.51 9.61 63.47
C GLY A 169 19.26 8.72 63.54
N ASN A 170 19.25 7.82 64.52
CA ASN A 170 18.27 6.74 64.63
C ASN A 170 16.95 7.18 65.32
N GLU A 171 16.86 8.41 65.84
CA GLU A 171 15.68 8.88 66.58
C GLU A 171 14.87 9.94 65.80
N GLU A 172 13.54 9.90 65.98
CA GLU A 172 12.61 10.86 65.37
C GLU A 172 12.83 12.27 65.93
N GLY A 173 13.21 13.22 65.07
CA GLY A 173 13.46 14.61 65.43
C GLY A 173 14.93 15.04 65.44
N GLU A 174 15.87 14.12 65.19
CA GLU A 174 17.30 14.44 65.22
C GLU A 174 17.79 15.33 64.06
N ARG A 175 18.92 15.99 64.33
CA ARG A 175 19.67 16.85 63.41
C ARG A 175 19.98 16.08 62.12
N LYS A 176 19.78 16.74 60.97
CA LYS A 176 20.05 16.18 59.64
C LYS A 176 21.33 16.80 59.10
N TRP A 177 22.15 15.98 58.47
CA TRP A 177 23.38 16.41 57.81
C TRP A 177 23.28 16.12 56.32
N GLU A 178 23.34 17.17 55.50
CA GLU A 178 23.28 17.07 54.06
C GLU A 178 24.69 17.04 53.46
N GLY A 179 24.93 16.13 52.52
CA GLY A 179 26.11 16.11 51.68
C GLY A 179 26.12 17.26 50.65
N LYS A 180 27.18 17.30 49.85
CA LYS A 180 27.23 18.20 48.68
C LYS A 180 26.13 17.80 47.68
N PRO A 181 25.49 18.76 46.99
CA PRO A 181 24.55 18.44 45.92
C PRO A 181 25.26 17.75 44.77
N SER A 182 24.53 16.89 44.07
CA SER A 182 24.94 16.37 42.77
C SER A 182 25.14 17.49 41.77
N SER A 183 25.87 17.22 40.69
CA SER A 183 25.73 18.03 39.48
C SER A 183 24.26 18.03 39.06
N PRO A 184 23.70 19.19 38.65
CA PRO A 184 22.36 19.21 38.12
C PRO A 184 22.30 18.40 36.83
N ARG A 185 21.21 17.68 36.63
CA ARG A 185 20.86 17.05 35.35
C ARG A 185 19.71 17.80 34.73
N GLU A 186 19.76 17.94 33.41
CA GLU A 186 18.69 18.56 32.63
C GLU A 186 18.01 17.52 31.75
N PHE A 187 16.69 17.67 31.54
CA PHE A 187 15.94 16.87 30.58
C PHE A 187 14.73 17.66 30.08
N THR A 188 14.24 17.34 28.89
CA THR A 188 13.10 18.02 28.28
C THR A 188 11.94 17.05 28.06
N ILE A 189 10.75 17.46 28.44
CA ILE A 189 9.50 16.76 28.15
C ILE A 189 8.82 17.45 26.96
N VAL A 190 8.55 16.72 25.89
CA VAL A 190 7.76 17.18 24.74
C VAL A 190 6.53 16.30 24.61
N HIS A 191 5.35 16.91 24.63
CA HIS A 191 4.12 16.21 24.25
C HIS A 191 3.91 16.37 22.74
N ALA A 192 3.84 15.25 22.04
CA ALA A 192 3.61 15.20 20.61
C ALA A 192 2.23 14.58 20.32
N ALA A 193 1.58 15.06 19.27
CA ALA A 193 0.35 14.47 18.78
C ALA A 193 0.68 13.37 17.75
N LEU A 194 -0.12 12.30 17.74
CA LEU A 194 -0.07 11.32 16.67
C LEU A 194 -0.51 11.94 15.36
N GLU A 195 0.25 11.72 14.29
CA GLU A 195 -0.12 12.17 12.97
C GLU A 195 -1.22 11.30 12.33
N ARG A 196 -1.88 11.85 11.32
CA ARG A 196 -2.85 11.11 10.51
C ARG A 196 -2.11 10.05 9.68
N PRO A 197 -2.42 8.74 9.81
CA PRO A 197 -1.80 7.73 8.96
C PRO A 197 -2.12 7.98 7.49
N LEU A 198 -1.16 7.77 6.60
CA LEU A 198 -1.37 7.89 5.16
C LEU A 198 -1.74 6.50 4.60
N PRO A 199 -3.00 6.28 4.14
CA PRO A 199 -3.38 5.02 3.52
C PRO A 199 -2.50 4.74 2.31
N VAL A 200 -2.14 3.48 2.09
CA VAL A 200 -1.36 3.04 0.90
C VAL A 200 -2.24 2.17 0.02
N PHE A 201 -2.86 1.14 0.59
CA PHE A 201 -3.74 0.22 -0.13
C PHE A 201 -4.82 -0.37 0.82
N PRO A 202 -6.03 -0.69 0.35
CA PRO A 202 -6.57 -0.46 -0.99
C PRO A 202 -6.99 1.00 -1.21
N LYS A 203 -6.82 1.48 -2.44
CA LYS A 203 -7.29 2.78 -2.93
C LYS A 203 -7.91 2.63 -4.31
N GLY A 204 -9.09 3.19 -4.50
CA GLY A 204 -9.78 3.12 -5.79
C GLY A 204 -10.17 1.68 -6.17
N PRO A 205 -10.31 1.36 -7.46
CA PRO A 205 -10.73 0.02 -7.89
C PRO A 205 -9.63 -1.03 -7.70
N ILE A 206 -9.98 -2.14 -7.04
CA ILE A 206 -9.13 -3.32 -6.89
C ILE A 206 -9.82 -4.55 -7.47
N VAL A 207 -9.03 -5.40 -8.13
CA VAL A 207 -9.47 -6.72 -8.59
C VAL A 207 -8.97 -7.72 -7.56
N SER A 208 -9.89 -8.36 -6.85
CA SER A 208 -9.57 -9.43 -5.92
C SER A 208 -10.36 -10.68 -6.28
N GLN A 209 -9.65 -11.81 -6.37
CA GLN A 209 -10.28 -13.14 -6.48
C GLN A 209 -10.54 -13.74 -5.09
N SER A 210 -10.11 -13.05 -4.03
CA SER A 210 -10.22 -13.48 -2.64
C SER A 210 -11.07 -12.49 -1.85
N ALA A 211 -11.89 -13.00 -0.94
CA ALA A 211 -12.58 -12.19 0.06
C ALA A 211 -11.61 -11.53 1.06
N LYS A 212 -10.38 -12.03 1.16
CA LYS A 212 -9.34 -11.48 2.03
C LYS A 212 -8.61 -10.35 1.31
N VAL A 213 -8.72 -9.15 1.85
CA VAL A 213 -8.00 -7.97 1.36
C VAL A 213 -7.03 -7.50 2.43
N THR A 214 -5.77 -7.30 2.04
CA THR A 214 -4.74 -6.71 2.90
C THR A 214 -4.77 -5.20 2.78
N PHE A 215 -4.85 -4.52 3.91
CA PHE A 215 -4.81 -3.07 4.07
C PHE A 215 -3.41 -2.68 4.51
N SER A 216 -2.91 -1.56 4.01
CA SER A 216 -1.59 -1.03 4.38
C SER A 216 -1.60 0.49 4.41
N TRP A 217 -0.77 1.04 5.28
CA TRP A 217 -0.58 2.48 5.47
C TRP A 217 0.87 2.78 5.86
N LYS A 218 1.26 4.05 5.77
CA LYS A 218 2.57 4.48 6.27
C LYS A 218 2.58 4.42 7.80
N LYS A 219 3.71 3.94 8.36
CA LYS A 219 3.95 3.92 9.80
C LYS A 219 3.95 5.35 10.34
N VAL A 220 3.25 5.58 11.46
CA VAL A 220 3.19 6.85 12.19
C VAL A 220 4.16 6.78 13.36
N GLU A 221 4.95 7.82 13.55
CA GLU A 221 5.87 7.94 14.69
C GLU A 221 5.08 8.00 16.00
N GLY A 222 5.55 7.31 17.04
CA GLY A 222 4.86 7.24 18.33
C GLY A 222 3.65 6.31 18.38
N ALA A 223 3.23 5.73 17.25
CA ALA A 223 2.12 4.79 17.24
C ALA A 223 2.54 3.41 17.77
N GLU A 224 1.83 2.93 18.80
CA GLU A 224 1.94 1.57 19.35
C GLU A 224 1.01 0.57 18.62
N GLY A 225 0.03 1.10 17.89
CA GLY A 225 -0.86 0.36 17.02
C GLY A 225 -1.84 1.26 16.27
N TYR A 226 -2.85 0.65 15.66
CA TYR A 226 -3.80 1.33 14.78
C TYR A 226 -5.20 0.76 14.95
N GLU A 227 -6.20 1.64 14.85
CA GLU A 227 -7.61 1.27 14.76
C GLU A 227 -8.06 1.32 13.30
N LEU A 228 -8.39 0.17 12.74
CA LEU A 228 -8.95 0.01 11.40
C LEU A 228 -10.46 -0.22 11.49
N ARG A 229 -11.22 0.57 10.74
CA ARG A 229 -12.68 0.43 10.58
C ARG A 229 -13.02 0.29 9.10
N LEU A 230 -14.00 -0.55 8.79
CA LEU A 230 -14.43 -0.82 7.41
C LEU A 230 -15.95 -0.90 7.33
N VAL A 231 -16.51 -0.22 6.33
CA VAL A 231 -17.94 -0.30 5.99
C VAL A 231 -18.13 -0.49 4.49
N ARG A 232 -19.19 -1.19 4.11
CA ARG A 232 -19.62 -1.30 2.70
C ARG A 232 -20.67 -0.22 2.43
N LYS A 233 -20.47 0.56 1.38
CA LYS A 233 -21.42 1.57 0.92
C LYS A 233 -22.45 0.91 0.01
N LEU A 234 -23.73 1.02 0.36
CA LEU A 234 -24.85 0.48 -0.41
C LEU A 234 -25.36 1.53 -1.40
N GLU A 235 -25.61 1.13 -2.65
CA GLU A 235 -26.20 2.02 -3.66
C GLU A 235 -27.58 2.53 -3.22
N GLY A 236 -27.84 3.82 -3.43
CA GLY A 236 -29.13 4.45 -3.12
C GLY A 236 -29.35 4.81 -1.65
N GLN A 237 -28.35 4.62 -0.77
CA GLN A 237 -28.38 5.17 0.59
C GLN A 237 -27.38 6.32 0.74
N ASP A 238 -27.89 7.55 0.75
CA ASP A 238 -27.13 8.74 1.19
C ASP A 238 -27.04 8.78 2.73
N ARG A 239 -26.61 7.67 3.34
CA ARG A 239 -26.27 7.66 4.77
C ARG A 239 -24.90 8.32 4.97
N ALA A 240 -24.76 9.02 6.10
CA ALA A 240 -23.48 9.61 6.48
C ALA A 240 -22.45 8.50 6.73
N VAL A 241 -21.49 8.32 5.83
CA VAL A 241 -20.39 7.34 5.94
C VAL A 241 -19.69 7.40 7.31
N ALA A 242 -19.62 8.59 7.91
CA ALA A 242 -19.07 8.80 9.25
C ALA A 242 -19.87 8.11 10.36
N SER A 243 -21.22 8.06 10.28
CA SER A 243 -22.03 7.36 11.28
C SER A 243 -21.84 5.85 11.18
N ASP A 244 -21.78 5.31 9.96
CA ASP A 244 -21.59 3.88 9.75
C ASP A 244 -20.20 3.42 10.23
N LEU A 245 -19.15 4.20 9.96
CA LEU A 245 -17.82 3.97 10.53
C LEU A 245 -17.85 4.03 12.05
N GLY A 246 -18.57 4.98 12.64
CA GLY A 246 -18.72 5.13 14.10
C GLY A 246 -19.29 3.89 14.80
N VAL A 247 -20.18 3.15 14.15
CA VAL A 247 -20.85 1.95 14.70
C VAL A 247 -20.19 0.64 14.24
N SER A 248 -19.28 0.69 13.26
CA SER A 248 -18.51 -0.49 12.83
C SER A 248 -17.55 -1.01 13.92
N ASN A 249 -17.35 -2.33 13.97
CA ASN A 249 -16.42 -2.94 14.92
C ASN A 249 -14.98 -2.55 14.56
N PRO A 250 -14.24 -1.90 15.47
CA PRO A 250 -12.84 -1.57 15.23
C PRO A 250 -11.98 -2.83 15.28
N LEU A 251 -11.02 -2.92 14.36
CA LEU A 251 -9.91 -3.86 14.43
C LEU A 251 -8.65 -3.13 14.92
N ILE A 252 -8.08 -3.59 16.04
CA ILE A 252 -6.82 -3.06 16.56
C ILE A 252 -5.67 -3.93 16.07
N VAL A 253 -4.68 -3.31 15.43
CA VAL A 253 -3.46 -3.99 14.95
C VAL A 253 -2.21 -3.26 15.41
N LYS A 254 -1.13 -3.99 15.68
CA LYS A 254 0.18 -3.39 16.05
C LYS A 254 1.02 -3.01 14.83
N GLU A 255 0.83 -3.74 13.74
CA GLU A 255 1.56 -3.54 12.49
C GLU A 255 0.88 -2.48 11.61
N ASN A 256 1.62 -1.95 10.63
CA ASN A 256 1.09 -1.03 9.62
C ASN A 256 0.35 -1.72 8.47
N THR A 257 -0.04 -2.99 8.68
CA THR A 257 -0.81 -3.80 7.75
C THR A 257 -1.87 -4.61 8.49
N ALA A 258 -2.98 -4.90 7.83
CA ALA A 258 -4.04 -5.75 8.37
C ALA A 258 -4.75 -6.49 7.24
N THR A 259 -5.01 -7.78 7.40
CA THR A 259 -5.80 -8.55 6.42
C THR A 259 -7.19 -8.80 6.97
N LEU A 260 -8.21 -8.35 6.24
CA LEU A 260 -9.62 -8.46 6.60
C LEU A 260 -10.35 -9.35 5.59
N ASP A 261 -11.28 -10.15 6.07
CA ASP A 261 -12.24 -10.88 5.24
C ASP A 261 -13.49 -10.03 5.03
N LEU A 262 -13.72 -9.61 3.78
CA LEU A 262 -14.85 -8.75 3.41
C LEU A 262 -16.20 -9.43 3.59
N ILE A 263 -16.26 -10.77 3.56
CA ILE A 263 -17.49 -11.51 3.79
C ILE A 263 -17.90 -11.38 5.26
N ALA A 264 -16.95 -11.46 6.19
CA ALA A 264 -17.20 -11.39 7.63
C ALA A 264 -17.70 -10.01 8.11
N ILE A 265 -17.33 -8.95 7.39
CA ILE A 265 -17.67 -7.56 7.74
C ILE A 265 -19.06 -7.20 7.19
N SER A 266 -19.44 -7.81 6.08
CA SER A 266 -20.79 -7.73 5.58
C SER A 266 -21.67 -8.62 6.47
N LYS A 267 -22.59 -8.05 7.25
CA LYS A 267 -23.73 -8.84 7.80
C LYS A 267 -24.68 -9.26 6.66
N LEU A 268 -24.17 -9.97 5.65
CA LEU A 268 -24.94 -10.54 4.56
C LEU A 268 -25.35 -11.96 4.97
N LYS A 269 -26.40 -12.05 5.79
CA LYS A 269 -27.22 -13.27 5.84
C LYS A 269 -27.73 -13.53 4.41
N GLY A 270 -27.07 -14.43 3.70
CA GLY A 270 -27.51 -15.00 2.42
C GLY A 270 -27.21 -14.14 1.17
N LYS A 271 -26.42 -14.71 0.25
CA LYS A 271 -26.37 -14.41 -1.20
C LYS A 271 -25.55 -13.20 -1.74
N GLY A 272 -24.55 -12.67 -1.05
CA GLY A 272 -23.75 -11.54 -1.57
C GLY A 272 -22.37 -11.89 -2.17
N THR A 273 -22.02 -11.31 -3.31
CA THR A 273 -20.63 -11.20 -3.81
C THR A 273 -19.85 -10.18 -2.95
N ILE A 274 -18.51 -10.24 -2.90
CA ILE A 274 -17.71 -9.16 -2.26
C ILE A 274 -17.67 -7.88 -3.12
N ASP A 275 -18.30 -7.89 -4.30
CA ASP A 275 -18.30 -6.76 -5.22
C ASP A 275 -19.00 -5.56 -4.59
N GLY A 276 -18.42 -4.38 -4.68
CA GLY A 276 -19.07 -3.17 -4.20
C GLY A 276 -18.10 -2.11 -3.72
N GLN A 277 -18.67 -0.99 -3.28
CA GLN A 277 -17.93 0.13 -2.72
C GLN A 277 -17.70 -0.07 -1.23
N TYR A 278 -16.47 0.19 -0.79
CA TYR A 278 -16.06 0.07 0.59
C TYR A 278 -15.37 1.37 1.01
N VAL A 279 -15.63 1.78 2.24
CA VAL A 279 -14.92 2.89 2.88
C VAL A 279 -14.23 2.35 4.11
N TRP A 280 -12.95 2.65 4.24
CA TRP A 280 -12.19 2.33 5.44
C TRP A 280 -11.58 3.57 6.06
N GLN A 281 -11.48 3.51 7.39
CA GLN A 281 -10.86 4.52 8.22
C GLN A 281 -9.72 3.89 9.00
N ILE A 282 -8.61 4.60 9.10
CA ILE A 282 -7.46 4.21 9.90
C ILE A 282 -7.00 5.38 10.76
N ARG A 283 -6.70 5.13 12.03
CA ARG A 283 -6.06 6.11 12.94
C ARG A 283 -4.97 5.44 13.77
N ALA A 284 -3.94 6.21 14.09
CA ALA A 284 -2.88 5.79 15.00
C ALA A 284 -3.35 5.81 16.46
N LEU A 285 -2.80 4.89 17.25
CA LEU A 285 -3.06 4.74 18.68
C LEU A 285 -1.74 4.71 19.45
N ALA A 286 -1.78 5.25 20.66
CA ALA A 286 -0.72 5.12 21.67
C ALA A 286 -1.35 4.80 23.04
N SER A 287 -0.53 4.37 24.00
CA SER A 287 -0.98 3.91 25.31
C SER A 287 -1.91 2.68 25.22
N LEU A 288 -1.44 1.63 24.54
CA LEU A 288 -2.18 0.36 24.40
C LEU A 288 -2.04 -0.57 25.62
N GLU A 289 -1.34 -0.14 26.67
CA GLU A 289 -1.18 -0.90 27.91
C GLU A 289 -2.50 -0.97 28.70
N LYS A 290 -2.68 -2.09 29.40
CA LYS A 290 -3.91 -2.37 30.14
C LYS A 290 -4.02 -1.44 31.36
N GLY A 291 -5.08 -0.62 31.39
CA GLY A 291 -5.35 0.31 32.50
C GLY A 291 -5.06 1.78 32.18
N SER A 292 -4.45 2.06 31.02
CA SER A 292 -4.22 3.43 30.56
C SER A 292 -5.35 3.94 29.67
N SER A 293 -5.51 5.27 29.59
CA SER A 293 -6.45 5.91 28.66
C SER A 293 -5.85 5.95 27.26
N MET A 294 -6.42 5.18 26.34
CA MET A 294 -5.95 5.09 24.96
C MET A 294 -5.93 6.46 24.28
N VAL A 295 -4.76 6.86 23.76
CA VAL A 295 -4.61 8.10 22.99
C VAL A 295 -4.90 7.83 21.53
N THR A 296 -5.80 8.63 20.93
CA THR A 296 -6.21 8.45 19.54
C THR A 296 -5.76 9.63 18.67
N GLY A 297 -5.05 9.34 17.58
CA GLY A 297 -4.74 10.31 16.54
C GLY A 297 -5.93 10.61 15.61
N PRO A 298 -5.78 11.60 14.71
CA PRO A 298 -6.77 11.89 13.68
C PRO A 298 -6.89 10.75 12.68
N GLY A 299 -8.11 10.43 12.26
CA GLY A 299 -8.38 9.38 11.27
C GLY A 299 -8.17 9.84 9.83
N ALA A 300 -7.67 8.93 8.99
CA ALA A 300 -7.73 9.02 7.55
C ALA A 300 -8.85 8.13 7.03
N ILE A 301 -9.65 8.66 6.11
CA ILE A 301 -10.72 7.93 5.42
C ILE A 301 -10.30 7.78 3.96
N THR A 302 -10.49 6.59 3.41
CA THR A 302 -10.33 6.35 1.98
C THR A 302 -11.34 5.32 1.50
N GLU A 303 -11.60 5.33 0.21
CA GLU A 303 -12.52 4.40 -0.43
C GLU A 303 -11.80 3.48 -1.43
N PHE A 304 -12.40 2.31 -1.63
CA PHE A 304 -12.01 1.38 -2.67
C PHE A 304 -13.24 0.64 -3.18
N MET A 305 -13.11 0.09 -4.38
CA MET A 305 -14.13 -0.74 -5.00
C MET A 305 -13.55 -2.14 -5.18
N VAL A 306 -14.26 -3.17 -4.76
CA VAL A 306 -13.91 -4.55 -5.12
C VAL A 306 -14.78 -4.99 -6.27
N ASP A 307 -14.16 -5.64 -7.25
CA ASP A 307 -14.85 -6.21 -8.39
C ASP A 307 -14.27 -7.59 -8.75
N HIS A 308 -15.08 -8.63 -8.58
CA HIS A 308 -14.81 -9.97 -9.10
C HIS A 308 -15.20 -10.11 -10.58
N ALA A 309 -16.07 -9.25 -11.10
CA ALA A 309 -16.61 -9.31 -12.45
C ALA A 309 -16.05 -8.17 -13.32
N SER A 310 -14.75 -8.19 -13.56
CA SER A 310 -14.15 -7.33 -14.58
C SER A 310 -14.71 -7.70 -15.96
N TYR A 311 -15.50 -6.82 -16.57
CA TYR A 311 -15.60 -6.82 -18.03
C TYR A 311 -14.21 -6.43 -18.56
N GLY A 312 -13.58 -7.31 -19.33
CA GLY A 312 -12.37 -6.98 -20.10
C GLY A 312 -11.01 -7.40 -19.50
N GLN A 313 -10.87 -8.61 -18.98
CA GLN A 313 -9.54 -9.20 -18.72
C GLN A 313 -9.37 -10.66 -19.17
N GLY A 314 -10.25 -11.18 -20.03
CA GLY A 314 -9.74 -12.22 -20.92
C GLY A 314 -8.64 -11.60 -21.76
N ALA A 315 -7.56 -12.33 -21.99
CA ALA A 315 -6.62 -11.96 -23.02
C ALA A 315 -7.29 -11.90 -24.40
N GLY A 316 -8.55 -12.30 -24.57
CA GLY A 316 -9.26 -12.20 -25.83
C GLY A 316 -10.60 -12.91 -25.84
N PHE A 317 -11.25 -12.96 -27.00
CA PHE A 317 -12.39 -13.83 -27.24
C PHE A 317 -12.31 -14.48 -28.62
N VAL A 318 -12.97 -15.63 -28.77
CA VAL A 318 -13.29 -16.26 -30.05
C VAL A 318 -14.80 -16.20 -30.24
N ALA A 319 -15.27 -15.86 -31.43
CA ALA A 319 -16.69 -15.79 -31.76
C ALA A 319 -17.01 -16.62 -33.00
N LEU A 320 -18.02 -17.49 -32.86
CA LEU A 320 -18.66 -18.19 -33.97
C LEU A 320 -19.94 -17.45 -34.33
N SER A 321 -20.08 -17.02 -35.57
CA SER A 321 -21.19 -16.16 -36.00
C SER A 321 -21.89 -16.71 -37.23
N SER A 322 -23.20 -16.50 -37.28
CA SER A 322 -24.01 -16.66 -38.48
C SER A 322 -24.52 -15.28 -38.92
N ILE A 323 -24.40 -14.99 -40.21
CA ILE A 323 -24.78 -13.73 -40.82
C ILE A 323 -25.80 -13.99 -41.94
N PHE A 324 -26.91 -13.27 -41.90
CA PHE A 324 -27.92 -13.26 -42.95
C PHE A 324 -27.94 -11.89 -43.60
N ALA A 325 -27.76 -11.85 -44.93
CA ALA A 325 -27.56 -10.60 -45.65
C ALA A 325 -28.34 -10.58 -46.99
N PRO A 326 -29.43 -9.81 -47.11
CA PRO A 326 -29.96 -9.41 -48.41
C PRO A 326 -29.00 -8.41 -49.08
N PHE A 327 -28.47 -8.79 -50.23
CA PHE A 327 -27.58 -7.95 -51.03
C PHE A 327 -28.19 -7.67 -52.40
N SER A 328 -28.02 -6.44 -52.85
CA SER A 328 -28.13 -6.06 -54.25
C SER A 328 -26.77 -6.20 -54.92
N TYR A 329 -26.75 -6.83 -56.07
CA TYR A 329 -25.57 -7.02 -56.90
C TYR A 329 -25.76 -6.26 -58.20
N GLN A 330 -24.79 -5.43 -58.56
CA GLN A 330 -24.77 -4.75 -59.85
C GLN A 330 -23.46 -5.05 -60.55
N ILE A 331 -23.55 -5.40 -61.83
CA ILE A 331 -22.41 -5.71 -62.67
C ILE A 331 -22.48 -4.83 -63.90
N ILE A 332 -21.34 -4.23 -64.22
CA ILE A 332 -21.12 -3.48 -65.45
C ILE A 332 -19.92 -4.14 -66.12
N SER A 333 -20.19 -4.85 -67.21
CA SER A 333 -19.19 -5.60 -67.97
C SER A 333 -19.14 -5.10 -69.41
N PRO A 334 -18.30 -4.09 -69.69
CA PRO A 334 -18.01 -3.69 -71.07
C PRO A 334 -17.46 -4.84 -71.92
N LEU A 335 -16.79 -5.84 -71.32
CA LEU A 335 -16.29 -7.02 -72.01
C LEU A 335 -17.42 -7.78 -72.71
N SER A 336 -18.49 -8.05 -71.97
CA SER A 336 -19.66 -8.78 -72.47
C SER A 336 -20.78 -7.88 -73.01
N GLY A 337 -20.63 -6.55 -72.93
CA GLY A 337 -21.71 -5.60 -73.23
C GLY A 337 -22.86 -5.66 -72.23
N TYR A 338 -22.65 -6.25 -71.06
CA TYR A 338 -23.69 -6.50 -70.06
C TYR A 338 -23.70 -5.42 -68.98
N ARG A 339 -24.90 -4.91 -68.66
CA ARG A 339 -25.15 -4.12 -67.46
C ARG A 339 -26.44 -4.61 -66.82
N GLY A 340 -26.35 -5.07 -65.58
CA GLY A 340 -27.51 -5.63 -64.89
C GLY A 340 -27.41 -5.51 -63.38
N THR A 341 -28.57 -5.58 -62.74
CA THR A 341 -28.72 -5.59 -61.29
C THR A 341 -29.60 -6.76 -60.88
N THR A 342 -29.25 -7.44 -59.80
CA THR A 342 -30.03 -8.54 -59.23
C THR A 342 -29.99 -8.46 -57.70
N GLN A 343 -30.86 -9.21 -57.03
CA GLN A 343 -30.88 -9.34 -55.58
C GLN A 343 -30.69 -10.80 -55.19
N SER A 344 -29.97 -11.05 -54.10
CA SER A 344 -29.85 -12.38 -53.52
C SER A 344 -29.68 -12.31 -52.02
N THR A 345 -30.13 -13.35 -51.35
CA THR A 345 -29.89 -13.58 -49.93
C THR A 345 -28.61 -14.39 -49.76
N ALA A 346 -27.70 -13.88 -48.95
CA ALA A 346 -26.47 -14.55 -48.59
C ALA A 346 -26.54 -15.08 -47.16
N LEU A 347 -26.06 -16.31 -46.96
CA LEU A 347 -25.82 -16.89 -45.64
C LEU A 347 -24.31 -17.02 -45.45
N THR A 348 -23.78 -16.48 -44.35
CA THR A 348 -22.34 -16.50 -44.06
C THR A 348 -22.07 -17.11 -42.69
N GLY A 349 -21.13 -18.06 -42.65
CA GLY A 349 -20.48 -18.48 -41.42
C GLY A 349 -19.23 -17.65 -41.19
N ARG A 350 -19.04 -17.13 -39.97
CA ARG A 350 -17.85 -16.35 -39.61
C ARG A 350 -17.21 -16.86 -38.33
N LEU A 351 -15.91 -17.13 -38.40
CA LEU A 351 -15.04 -17.35 -37.26
C LEU A 351 -14.22 -16.08 -37.04
N SER A 352 -14.20 -15.56 -35.82
CA SER A 352 -13.37 -14.40 -35.49
C SER A 352 -12.76 -14.50 -34.11
N ALA A 353 -11.63 -13.83 -33.92
CA ALA A 353 -10.96 -13.75 -32.64
C ALA A 353 -10.40 -12.35 -32.40
N GLU A 354 -10.39 -11.92 -31.15
CA GLU A 354 -9.66 -10.74 -30.69
C GLU A 354 -8.73 -11.16 -29.55
N TYR A 355 -7.51 -10.62 -29.51
CA TYR A 355 -6.51 -10.87 -28.49
C TYR A 355 -5.87 -9.55 -28.03
N TRP A 356 -5.70 -9.40 -26.72
CA TRP A 356 -5.22 -8.22 -26.00
C TRP A 356 -4.12 -8.67 -25.03
N PRO A 357 -2.84 -8.67 -25.43
CA PRO A 357 -1.74 -9.10 -24.58
C PRO A 357 -1.65 -8.25 -23.31
N ARG A 358 -1.73 -8.88 -22.14
CA ARG A 358 -1.61 -8.18 -20.85
C ARG A 358 -0.19 -7.57 -20.70
N PRO A 359 -0.06 -6.31 -20.25
CA PRO A 359 1.24 -5.82 -19.80
C PRO A 359 1.66 -6.60 -18.55
N ARG A 360 2.89 -7.16 -18.54
CA ARG A 360 3.47 -7.70 -17.31
C ARG A 360 3.66 -6.53 -16.33
N VAL A 361 2.96 -6.58 -15.21
CA VAL A 361 3.18 -5.66 -14.10
C VAL A 361 4.52 -6.02 -13.46
N ALA A 362 5.50 -5.13 -13.56
CA ALA A 362 6.63 -5.16 -12.64
C ALA A 362 6.11 -4.90 -11.22
N SER A 363 6.59 -5.68 -10.25
CA SER A 363 6.20 -5.67 -8.83
C SER A 363 5.79 -4.28 -8.32
N GLY A 364 4.49 -4.09 -8.02
CA GLY A 364 3.96 -2.89 -7.36
C GLY A 364 3.12 -1.93 -8.21
N GLY A 365 2.90 -2.19 -9.50
CA GLY A 365 2.02 -1.37 -10.35
C GLY A 365 0.57 -1.87 -10.44
N THR A 366 -0.39 -0.96 -10.60
CA THR A 366 -1.76 -1.33 -10.99
C THR A 366 -1.75 -1.87 -12.43
N PRO A 367 -2.33 -3.05 -12.72
CA PRO A 367 -2.46 -3.51 -14.10
C PRO A 367 -3.36 -2.53 -14.87
N GLY A 368 -2.78 -1.78 -15.82
CA GLY A 368 -3.55 -1.04 -16.81
C GLY A 368 -4.13 -1.98 -17.87
N LEU A 369 -5.26 -1.61 -18.47
CA LEU A 369 -5.80 -2.30 -19.65
C LEU A 369 -4.70 -2.40 -20.73
N ALA A 370 -4.58 -3.57 -21.36
CA ALA A 370 -3.73 -3.75 -22.54
C ALA A 370 -4.16 -2.77 -23.63
N LYS A 371 -3.27 -1.84 -24.00
CA LYS A 371 -3.62 -0.78 -24.96
C LYS A 371 -3.65 -1.27 -26.40
N TRP A 372 -2.83 -2.27 -26.74
CA TRP A 372 -2.76 -2.85 -28.08
C TRP A 372 -3.36 -4.25 -28.11
N GLY A 373 -4.04 -4.58 -29.21
CA GLY A 373 -4.59 -5.90 -29.46
C GLY A 373 -4.55 -6.26 -30.94
N VAL A 374 -4.82 -7.52 -31.23
CA VAL A 374 -4.92 -8.09 -32.57
C VAL A 374 -6.30 -8.68 -32.75
N ALA A 375 -6.92 -8.47 -33.90
CA ALA A 375 -8.17 -9.09 -34.27
C ALA A 375 -8.02 -9.80 -35.62
N SER A 376 -8.69 -10.92 -35.76
CA SER A 376 -8.72 -11.69 -36.99
C SER A 376 -10.11 -12.22 -37.26
N GLY A 377 -10.47 -12.36 -38.53
CA GLY A 377 -11.76 -12.85 -38.97
C GLY A 377 -11.64 -13.63 -40.26
N PHE A 378 -12.47 -14.65 -40.39
CA PHE A 378 -12.61 -15.47 -41.57
C PHE A 378 -14.09 -15.69 -41.86
N GLU A 379 -14.51 -15.43 -43.09
CA GLU A 379 -15.89 -15.51 -43.56
C GLU A 379 -15.99 -16.45 -44.76
N MET A 380 -17.00 -17.32 -44.72
CA MET A 380 -17.44 -18.10 -45.88
C MET A 380 -18.91 -17.81 -46.14
N THR A 381 -19.19 -17.23 -47.31
CA THR A 381 -20.55 -16.85 -47.71
C THR A 381 -21.01 -17.78 -48.83
N GLY A 382 -22.19 -18.39 -48.66
CA GLY A 382 -22.95 -19.02 -49.73
C GLY A 382 -24.00 -18.07 -50.29
N ILE A 383 -24.12 -18.02 -51.61
CA ILE A 383 -25.06 -17.15 -52.33
C ILE A 383 -25.71 -17.97 -53.45
N THR A 384 -27.02 -17.83 -53.62
CA THR A 384 -27.76 -18.52 -54.69
C THR A 384 -28.28 -17.50 -55.70
N PHE A 385 -28.00 -17.72 -56.99
CA PHE A 385 -28.58 -16.97 -58.10
C PHE A 385 -29.06 -17.94 -59.16
N ASN A 386 -30.31 -17.77 -59.64
CA ASN A 386 -30.86 -18.57 -60.74
C ASN A 386 -30.66 -20.10 -60.55
N ASN A 387 -30.97 -20.59 -59.35
CA ASN A 387 -30.76 -21.99 -58.91
C ASN A 387 -29.31 -22.51 -58.96
N GLN A 388 -28.31 -21.62 -59.05
CA GLN A 388 -26.89 -21.95 -58.96
C GLN A 388 -26.29 -21.37 -57.67
N ASN A 389 -25.47 -22.17 -57.01
CA ASN A 389 -24.82 -21.80 -55.74
C ASN A 389 -23.39 -21.34 -56.00
N TYR A 390 -23.03 -20.22 -55.39
CA TYR A 390 -21.72 -19.62 -55.45
C TYR A 390 -21.19 -19.41 -54.04
N GLY A 391 -19.87 -19.49 -53.90
CA GLY A 391 -19.16 -19.24 -52.65
C GLY A 391 -18.23 -18.04 -52.79
N ARG A 392 -18.12 -17.25 -51.74
CA ARG A 392 -17.04 -16.26 -51.60
C ARG A 392 -16.40 -16.37 -50.22
N LEU A 393 -15.12 -16.04 -50.18
CA LEU A 393 -14.31 -16.03 -48.98
C LEU A 393 -13.89 -14.59 -48.64
N SER A 394 -13.80 -14.27 -47.36
CA SER A 394 -13.14 -13.05 -46.90
C SER A 394 -12.34 -13.33 -45.63
N PHE A 395 -11.25 -12.60 -45.44
CA PHE A 395 -10.47 -12.68 -44.20
C PHE A 395 -9.94 -11.30 -43.82
N GLU A 396 -9.69 -11.10 -42.54
CA GLU A 396 -9.07 -9.88 -42.01
C GLU A 396 -8.04 -10.19 -40.92
N LEU A 397 -7.04 -9.33 -40.84
CA LEU A 397 -6.08 -9.27 -39.75
C LEU A 397 -5.84 -7.79 -39.39
N LEU A 398 -6.12 -7.43 -38.15
CA LEU A 398 -6.21 -6.05 -37.68
C LEU A 398 -5.40 -5.85 -36.41
N GLY A 399 -4.61 -4.79 -36.34
CA GLY A 399 -4.18 -4.21 -35.08
C GLY A 399 -5.27 -3.28 -34.54
N LYS A 400 -5.53 -3.33 -33.22
CA LYS A 400 -6.50 -2.48 -32.53
C LYS A 400 -5.82 -1.76 -31.37
N TYR A 401 -6.24 -0.53 -31.11
CA TYR A 401 -5.77 0.24 -29.95
C TYR A 401 -6.94 0.69 -29.09
N GLN A 402 -6.94 0.43 -27.78
CA GLN A 402 -8.04 0.78 -26.88
C GLN A 402 -7.80 2.10 -26.15
N ILE A 403 -8.79 2.99 -26.23
CA ILE A 403 -8.82 4.30 -25.59
C ILE A 403 -10.08 4.40 -24.72
N PRO A 404 -9.98 4.29 -23.38
CA PRO A 404 -11.10 4.59 -22.50
C PRO A 404 -11.39 6.09 -22.52
N LEU A 405 -12.63 6.49 -22.84
CA LEU A 405 -13.07 7.89 -22.91
C LEU A 405 -13.63 8.42 -21.57
N THR A 406 -13.93 7.52 -20.64
CA THR A 406 -14.44 7.87 -19.30
C THR A 406 -13.69 7.08 -18.24
N SER A 407 -13.54 7.66 -17.04
CA SER A 407 -12.91 7.01 -15.89
C SER A 407 -13.80 5.97 -15.19
N SER A 408 -15.08 5.85 -15.56
CA SER A 408 -16.03 4.91 -14.95
C SER A 408 -15.94 3.49 -15.53
N ARG A 409 -16.20 2.48 -14.68
CA ARG A 409 -16.20 1.04 -15.01
C ARG A 409 -17.12 0.68 -16.17
N TYR A 410 -18.29 1.31 -16.23
CA TYR A 410 -19.26 1.14 -17.31
C TYR A 410 -19.12 2.27 -18.32
N GLY A 411 -17.88 2.50 -18.72
CA GLY A 411 -17.47 3.65 -19.49
C GLY A 411 -17.67 3.51 -20.99
N TRP A 412 -17.29 4.57 -21.70
CA TRP A 412 -17.12 4.53 -23.14
C TRP A 412 -15.69 4.10 -23.49
N VAL A 413 -15.56 3.20 -24.46
CA VAL A 413 -14.28 2.77 -25.04
C VAL A 413 -14.30 3.04 -26.53
N LEU A 414 -13.25 3.69 -27.00
CA LEU A 414 -12.97 3.91 -28.41
C LEU A 414 -11.85 2.95 -28.82
N SER A 415 -11.96 2.33 -29.99
CA SER A 415 -10.95 1.40 -30.49
C SER A 415 -10.70 1.60 -31.98
N PRO A 416 -9.79 2.51 -32.36
CA PRO A 416 -9.28 2.55 -33.72
C PRO A 416 -8.61 1.23 -34.10
N LYS A 417 -8.75 0.84 -35.37
CA LYS A 417 -8.18 -0.39 -35.92
C LYS A 417 -7.65 -0.17 -37.32
N ALA A 418 -6.58 -0.89 -37.67
CA ALA A 418 -5.99 -0.87 -39.00
C ALA A 418 -5.32 -2.21 -39.31
N GLY A 419 -5.28 -2.60 -40.58
CA GLY A 419 -4.61 -3.82 -40.98
C GLY A 419 -4.87 -4.20 -42.44
N VAL A 420 -4.97 -5.49 -42.68
CA VAL A 420 -5.14 -6.06 -44.02
C VAL A 420 -6.43 -6.87 -44.10
N GLU A 421 -7.06 -6.82 -45.27
CA GLU A 421 -8.28 -7.56 -45.55
C GLU A 421 -8.20 -8.15 -46.96
N GLY A 422 -8.63 -9.39 -47.09
CA GLY A 422 -8.79 -10.09 -48.35
C GLY A 422 -10.27 -10.33 -48.61
N ARG A 423 -10.77 -9.87 -49.76
CA ARG A 423 -12.18 -10.02 -50.16
C ARG A 423 -12.30 -10.68 -51.52
N GLN A 424 -13.09 -11.75 -51.58
CA GLN A 424 -13.51 -12.34 -52.83
C GLN A 424 -14.78 -11.65 -53.35
N TYR A 425 -14.75 -11.24 -54.61
CA TYR A 425 -15.86 -10.70 -55.38
C TYR A 425 -16.25 -11.70 -56.47
N LEU A 426 -17.53 -11.71 -56.82
CA LEU A 426 -18.08 -12.55 -57.88
C LEU A 426 -18.60 -11.65 -58.99
N SER A 427 -18.00 -11.76 -60.17
CA SER A 427 -18.58 -11.21 -61.40
C SER A 427 -19.43 -12.29 -62.05
N LEU A 428 -20.74 -12.08 -62.08
CA LEU A 428 -21.75 -13.00 -62.58
C LEU A 428 -22.34 -12.49 -63.91
N THR A 429 -21.93 -13.08 -65.03
CA THR A 429 -22.37 -12.67 -66.36
C THR A 429 -23.29 -13.73 -66.97
N PRO A 430 -24.45 -13.38 -67.54
CA PRO A 430 -25.32 -14.36 -68.19
C PRO A 430 -24.69 -14.89 -69.48
N VAL A 431 -24.81 -16.20 -69.71
CA VAL A 431 -24.43 -16.83 -70.97
C VAL A 431 -25.62 -16.77 -71.92
N THR A 432 -25.48 -16.02 -73.02
CA THR A 432 -26.51 -15.88 -74.04
C THR A 432 -26.65 -17.14 -74.88
N GLY A 433 -27.88 -17.50 -75.28
CA GLY A 433 -28.14 -18.59 -76.22
C GLY A 433 -28.26 -20.00 -75.62
N VAL A 434 -28.35 -20.12 -74.28
CA VAL A 434 -28.51 -21.40 -73.57
C VAL A 434 -29.83 -21.42 -72.81
N SER A 435 -30.57 -22.54 -72.89
CA SER A 435 -31.78 -22.80 -72.09
C SER A 435 -31.61 -24.09 -71.28
N PRO A 436 -31.72 -24.05 -69.93
CA PRO A 436 -32.03 -22.88 -69.12
C PRO A 436 -30.87 -21.87 -69.09
N LEU A 437 -31.19 -20.60 -68.79
CA LEU A 437 -30.22 -19.52 -68.66
C LEU A 437 -29.10 -19.94 -67.70
N LYS A 438 -27.84 -19.90 -68.16
CA LYS A 438 -26.66 -20.20 -67.35
C LYS A 438 -25.94 -18.90 -67.00
N VAL A 439 -25.38 -18.82 -65.79
CA VAL A 439 -24.57 -17.69 -65.34
C VAL A 439 -23.13 -18.15 -65.20
N GLU A 440 -22.21 -17.44 -65.84
CA GLU A 440 -20.78 -17.65 -65.68
C GLU A 440 -20.25 -16.77 -64.53
N ALA A 441 -19.45 -17.35 -63.65
CA ALA A 441 -18.91 -16.67 -62.49
C ALA A 441 -17.39 -16.54 -62.59
N THR A 442 -16.90 -15.29 -62.66
CA THR A 442 -15.49 -14.98 -62.47
C THR A 442 -15.25 -14.59 -61.03
N THR A 443 -14.34 -15.31 -60.38
CA THR A 443 -13.91 -15.01 -59.01
C THR A 443 -12.73 -14.06 -59.02
N LEU A 444 -12.85 -12.97 -58.27
CA LEU A 444 -11.81 -11.96 -58.10
C LEU A 444 -11.43 -11.87 -56.64
N MET A 445 -10.15 -12.02 -56.31
CA MET A 445 -9.66 -11.82 -54.96
C MET A 445 -8.94 -10.49 -54.87
N ALA A 446 -9.45 -9.58 -54.04
CA ALA A 446 -8.79 -8.31 -53.76
C ALA A 446 -8.11 -8.38 -52.39
N LEU A 447 -6.83 -8.02 -52.33
CA LEU A 447 -6.10 -7.82 -51.08
C LEU A 447 -5.84 -6.32 -50.91
N GLY A 448 -6.01 -5.81 -49.70
CA GLY A 448 -5.89 -4.39 -49.48
C GLY A 448 -5.77 -3.98 -48.02
N ALA A 449 -5.61 -2.68 -47.81
CA ALA A 449 -5.57 -2.09 -46.49
C ALA A 449 -6.98 -1.85 -45.97
N THR A 450 -7.16 -2.00 -44.67
CA THR A 450 -8.43 -1.74 -43.99
C THR A 450 -8.18 -0.89 -42.75
N ILE A 451 -9.07 0.06 -42.50
CA ILE A 451 -9.05 0.93 -41.32
C ILE A 451 -10.45 1.00 -40.74
N GLY A 452 -10.56 1.30 -39.44
CA GLY A 452 -11.86 1.44 -38.83
C GLY A 452 -11.83 1.93 -37.40
N LEU A 453 -13.01 1.95 -36.81
CA LEU A 453 -13.25 2.45 -35.46
C LEU A 453 -14.37 1.66 -34.81
N ASP A 454 -14.12 1.12 -33.63
CA ASP A 454 -15.16 0.57 -32.78
C ASP A 454 -15.41 1.54 -31.62
N VAL A 455 -16.68 1.85 -31.33
CA VAL A 455 -17.09 2.60 -30.14
C VAL A 455 -17.96 1.68 -29.31
N ARG A 456 -17.70 1.55 -28.02
CA ARG A 456 -18.48 0.68 -27.13
C ARG A 456 -18.83 1.40 -25.84
N LYS A 457 -20.11 1.34 -25.48
CA LYS A 457 -20.62 1.70 -24.15
C LYS A 457 -20.86 0.43 -23.35
N GLN A 458 -20.16 0.32 -22.24
CA GLN A 458 -20.46 -0.69 -21.24
C GLN A 458 -21.57 -0.19 -20.32
N PHE A 459 -22.53 -1.04 -19.97
CA PHE A 459 -23.64 -0.66 -19.09
C PHE A 459 -23.69 -1.49 -17.80
N SER A 460 -23.24 -2.74 -17.85
CA SER A 460 -23.12 -3.62 -16.68
C SER A 460 -21.95 -4.57 -16.83
N ALA A 461 -21.67 -5.42 -15.85
CA ALA A 461 -20.67 -6.48 -15.99
C ALA A 461 -21.04 -7.58 -17.01
N ARG A 462 -22.25 -7.52 -17.60
CA ARG A 462 -22.72 -8.51 -18.57
C ARG A 462 -23.13 -7.89 -19.89
N TRP A 463 -23.51 -6.62 -19.92
CA TRP A 463 -24.14 -6.01 -21.09
C TRP A 463 -23.37 -4.81 -21.63
N SER A 464 -23.14 -4.82 -22.94
CA SER A 464 -22.56 -3.69 -23.68
C SER A 464 -23.27 -3.48 -25.02
N LEU A 465 -23.21 -2.24 -25.49
CA LEU A 465 -23.65 -1.82 -26.82
C LEU A 465 -22.47 -1.14 -27.52
N GLY A 466 -22.30 -1.35 -28.81
CA GLY A 466 -21.29 -0.66 -29.56
C GLY A 466 -21.65 -0.45 -31.02
N THR A 467 -20.91 0.44 -31.65
CA THR A 467 -20.94 0.68 -33.09
C THR A 467 -19.59 0.35 -33.68
N LYS A 468 -19.58 -0.14 -34.91
CA LYS A 468 -18.37 -0.46 -35.66
C LYS A 468 -18.41 0.22 -37.00
N PHE A 469 -17.28 0.78 -37.39
CA PHE A 469 -17.02 1.36 -38.69
C PHE A 469 -15.77 0.70 -39.29
N SER A 470 -15.81 0.37 -40.58
CA SER A 470 -14.67 -0.15 -41.33
C SER A 470 -14.69 0.38 -42.76
N TYR A 471 -13.51 0.70 -43.29
CA TYR A 471 -13.28 1.07 -44.68
C TYR A 471 -12.12 0.23 -45.24
N PHE A 472 -12.37 -0.43 -46.37
CA PHE A 472 -11.40 -1.26 -47.07
C PHE A 472 -10.98 -0.60 -48.37
N ARG A 473 -9.69 -0.63 -48.69
CA ARG A 473 -9.16 -0.15 -49.97
C ARG A 473 -8.43 -1.29 -50.68
N PRO A 474 -8.94 -1.80 -51.81
CA PRO A 474 -8.25 -2.83 -52.56
C PRO A 474 -6.94 -2.26 -53.15
N LEU A 475 -5.86 -3.02 -53.04
CA LEU A 475 -4.51 -2.62 -53.48
C LEU A 475 -3.92 -3.60 -54.51
N SER A 476 -4.28 -4.88 -54.43
CA SER A 476 -3.94 -5.88 -55.43
C SER A 476 -5.12 -6.78 -55.75
N LEU A 477 -5.09 -7.36 -56.95
CA LEU A 477 -6.13 -8.21 -57.49
C LEU A 477 -5.52 -9.51 -58.01
N SER A 478 -6.20 -10.62 -57.80
CA SER A 478 -5.91 -11.90 -58.43
C SER A 478 -7.20 -12.61 -58.86
N GLY A 479 -7.08 -13.67 -59.66
CA GLY A 479 -8.21 -14.41 -60.23
C GLY A 479 -8.47 -14.11 -61.71
N VAL A 480 -7.94 -13.00 -62.24
CA VAL A 480 -7.91 -12.71 -63.69
C VAL A 480 -6.47 -12.35 -64.06
N ALA A 481 -5.84 -13.17 -64.89
CA ALA A 481 -4.44 -13.02 -65.26
C ALA A 481 -4.21 -11.67 -65.96
N GLY A 482 -3.24 -10.90 -65.46
CA GLY A 482 -2.84 -9.61 -66.01
C GLY A 482 -3.83 -8.44 -65.81
N ALA A 483 -4.93 -8.64 -65.09
CA ALA A 483 -5.84 -7.55 -64.75
C ALA A 483 -5.26 -6.61 -63.68
N ALA A 484 -5.55 -5.32 -63.80
CA ALA A 484 -5.14 -4.30 -62.83
C ALA A 484 -6.37 -3.65 -62.17
N ILE A 485 -6.25 -3.24 -60.90
CA ILE A 485 -7.34 -2.51 -60.22
C ILE A 485 -7.55 -1.16 -60.90
N SER A 486 -8.81 -0.84 -61.19
CA SER A 486 -9.22 0.49 -61.62
C SER A 486 -9.65 1.33 -60.41
N PRO A 487 -9.27 2.62 -60.31
CA PRO A 487 -9.78 3.50 -59.28
C PRO A 487 -11.26 3.83 -59.46
N GLU A 488 -11.82 3.61 -60.66
CA GLU A 488 -13.26 3.71 -60.91
C GLU A 488 -14.00 2.80 -59.93
N ALA A 489 -14.97 3.33 -59.19
CA ALA A 489 -15.81 2.58 -58.25
C ALA A 489 -15.14 1.86 -57.06
N SER A 490 -13.85 1.52 -57.08
CA SER A 490 -13.13 0.72 -56.06
C SER A 490 -13.00 1.38 -54.67
N TYR A 491 -13.63 2.54 -54.48
CA TYR A 491 -13.67 3.33 -53.25
C TYR A 491 -14.94 3.12 -52.41
N ARG A 492 -15.92 2.31 -52.86
CA ARG A 492 -17.19 2.10 -52.14
C ARG A 492 -17.16 0.83 -51.28
N ASN A 493 -16.18 0.73 -50.39
CA ASN A 493 -15.92 -0.44 -49.55
C ASN A 493 -16.07 -0.09 -48.06
N LEU A 494 -17.29 0.23 -47.65
CA LEU A 494 -17.64 0.77 -46.33
C LEU A 494 -18.55 -0.20 -45.57
N SER A 495 -18.31 -0.40 -44.28
CA SER A 495 -19.22 -1.09 -43.37
C SER A 495 -19.46 -0.27 -42.11
N PHE A 496 -20.72 -0.13 -41.71
CA PHE A 496 -21.11 0.54 -40.47
C PHE A 496 -22.28 -0.19 -39.82
N GLY A 497 -22.22 -0.40 -38.51
CA GLY A 497 -23.30 -1.09 -37.81
C GLY A 497 -23.24 -0.95 -36.30
N ALA A 498 -24.28 -1.46 -35.66
CA ALA A 498 -24.42 -1.54 -34.21
C ALA A 498 -24.51 -2.99 -33.75
N LEU A 499 -23.98 -3.28 -32.58
CA LEU A 499 -24.01 -4.60 -31.97
C LEU A 499 -24.19 -4.50 -30.46
N CYS A 500 -24.82 -5.51 -29.89
CA CYS A 500 -24.89 -5.73 -28.45
C CYS A 500 -24.15 -7.01 -28.08
N ILE A 501 -23.61 -7.04 -26.86
CA ILE A 501 -22.99 -8.23 -26.27
C ILE A 501 -23.63 -8.44 -24.90
N TYR A 502 -24.05 -9.68 -24.63
CA TYR A 502 -24.53 -10.12 -23.33
C TYR A 502 -23.79 -11.36 -22.86
N TRP A 503 -23.17 -11.31 -21.68
CA TRP A 503 -22.48 -12.46 -21.09
C TRP A 503 -23.40 -13.27 -20.20
N LEU A 504 -23.57 -14.55 -20.54
CA LEU A 504 -24.35 -15.52 -19.75
C LEU A 504 -23.55 -15.97 -18.54
N THR A 505 -22.27 -16.24 -18.76
CA THR A 505 -21.25 -16.55 -17.75
C THR A 505 -20.01 -15.70 -18.04
N PRO A 506 -19.00 -15.68 -17.16
CA PRO A 506 -17.78 -14.94 -17.46
C PRO A 506 -16.98 -15.47 -18.66
N ASP A 507 -17.25 -16.70 -19.09
CA ASP A 507 -16.52 -17.38 -20.18
C ASP A 507 -17.36 -17.50 -21.47
N ILE A 508 -18.70 -17.39 -21.38
CA ILE A 508 -19.62 -17.57 -22.51
C ILE A 508 -20.58 -16.38 -22.63
N GLY A 509 -20.65 -15.81 -23.82
CA GLY A 509 -21.54 -14.71 -24.16
C GLY A 509 -22.25 -14.89 -25.49
N LEU A 510 -23.23 -14.04 -25.72
CA LEU A 510 -23.98 -13.92 -26.95
C LEU A 510 -23.78 -12.50 -27.50
N SER A 511 -23.71 -12.36 -28.81
CA SER A 511 -23.81 -11.05 -29.45
C SER A 511 -24.75 -11.07 -30.63
N GLY A 512 -25.35 -9.93 -30.92
CA GLY A 512 -26.11 -9.73 -32.14
C GLY A 512 -26.02 -8.29 -32.60
N GLY A 513 -26.29 -8.07 -33.88
CA GLY A 513 -26.26 -6.72 -34.43
C GLY A 513 -26.69 -6.64 -35.88
N THR A 514 -26.67 -5.41 -36.38
CA THR A 514 -27.06 -5.05 -37.74
C THR A 514 -26.04 -4.11 -38.34
N PHE A 515 -25.77 -4.28 -39.63
CA PHE A 515 -24.77 -3.54 -40.38
C PHE A 515 -25.29 -3.15 -41.75
N LEU A 516 -24.90 -1.97 -42.21
CA LEU A 516 -24.95 -1.55 -43.60
C LEU A 516 -23.58 -1.80 -44.21
N GLU A 517 -23.57 -2.40 -45.40
CA GLU A 517 -22.35 -2.72 -46.11
C GLU A 517 -22.47 -2.30 -47.58
N LYS A 518 -21.45 -1.59 -48.04
CA LYS A 518 -21.20 -1.31 -49.45
C LYS A 518 -19.88 -1.95 -49.82
N ARG A 519 -19.87 -2.75 -50.87
CA ARG A 519 -18.66 -3.31 -51.47
C ARG A 519 -18.64 -2.96 -52.94
N SER A 520 -17.46 -2.68 -53.46
CA SER A 520 -17.25 -2.52 -54.88
C SER A 520 -15.84 -2.91 -55.28
N ILE A 521 -15.69 -3.40 -56.50
CA ILE A 521 -14.39 -3.59 -57.13
C ILE A 521 -14.52 -3.22 -58.60
N SER A 522 -13.49 -2.54 -59.12
CA SER A 522 -13.32 -2.37 -60.54
C SER A 522 -11.92 -2.74 -60.97
N TYR A 523 -11.83 -3.30 -62.17
CA TYR A 523 -10.57 -3.74 -62.74
C TYR A 523 -10.54 -3.58 -64.25
N LEU A 524 -9.35 -3.35 -64.78
CA LEU A 524 -9.06 -3.32 -66.20
C LEU A 524 -8.59 -4.72 -66.62
N PRO A 525 -9.30 -5.41 -67.53
CA PRO A 525 -8.81 -6.65 -68.12
C PRO A 525 -7.60 -6.40 -69.03
N VAL A 526 -6.86 -7.46 -69.37
CA VAL A 526 -5.68 -7.36 -70.25
C VAL A 526 -6.08 -6.87 -71.64
N ALA A 527 -5.32 -5.92 -72.19
CA ALA A 527 -5.49 -5.48 -73.56
C ALA A 527 -5.29 -6.65 -74.54
N SER A 528 -6.17 -6.78 -75.53
CA SER A 528 -6.07 -7.82 -76.56
C SER A 528 -6.08 -7.18 -77.95
N ALA A 529 -5.70 -7.94 -78.98
CA ALA A 529 -5.74 -7.45 -80.36
C ALA A 529 -7.16 -6.97 -80.78
N ALA A 530 -8.21 -7.54 -80.19
CA ALA A 530 -9.59 -7.13 -80.41
C ALA A 530 -9.99 -5.87 -79.62
N ARG A 531 -9.26 -5.52 -78.54
CA ARG A 531 -9.55 -4.37 -77.65
C ARG A 531 -8.25 -3.75 -77.12
N PRO A 532 -7.69 -2.76 -77.83
CA PRO A 532 -6.43 -2.11 -77.45
C PRO A 532 -6.56 -1.22 -76.20
N GLN A 533 -7.76 -0.69 -75.94
CA GLN A 533 -8.07 0.13 -74.76
C GLN A 533 -9.15 -0.58 -73.93
N PRO A 534 -8.77 -1.42 -72.96
CA PRO A 534 -9.73 -2.11 -72.11
C PRO A 534 -10.52 -1.11 -71.26
N GLN A 535 -11.84 -1.27 -71.21
CA GLN A 535 -12.71 -0.52 -70.30
C GLN A 535 -12.84 -1.26 -68.97
N ALA A 536 -13.12 -0.54 -67.89
CA ALA A 536 -13.15 -1.11 -66.56
C ALA A 536 -14.41 -1.97 -66.35
N GLU A 537 -14.20 -3.21 -65.93
CA GLU A 537 -15.23 -4.08 -65.39
C GLU A 537 -15.56 -3.62 -63.97
N GLN A 538 -16.83 -3.60 -63.58
CA GLN A 538 -17.27 -3.10 -62.27
C GLN A 538 -18.26 -4.06 -61.62
N VAL A 539 -18.04 -4.37 -60.35
CA VAL A 539 -18.93 -5.17 -59.50
C VAL A 539 -19.26 -4.39 -58.25
N TYR A 540 -20.54 -4.29 -57.93
CA TYR A 540 -21.05 -3.67 -56.71
C TYR A 540 -21.87 -4.68 -55.91
N THR A 541 -21.73 -4.64 -54.59
CA THR A 541 -22.53 -5.41 -53.64
C THR A 541 -22.93 -4.50 -52.49
N ASP A 542 -24.17 -4.03 -52.49
CA ASP A 542 -24.69 -3.15 -51.44
C ASP A 542 -25.82 -3.86 -50.69
N GLY A 543 -25.86 -3.75 -49.37
CA GLY A 543 -26.95 -4.31 -48.58
C GLY A 543 -26.83 -4.05 -47.08
N SER A 544 -27.71 -4.71 -46.34
CA SER A 544 -27.69 -4.74 -44.88
C SER A 544 -27.60 -6.18 -44.42
N TYR A 545 -26.91 -6.44 -43.32
CA TYR A 545 -26.85 -7.79 -42.74
C TYR A 545 -27.15 -7.78 -41.25
N PHE A 546 -27.74 -8.88 -40.80
CA PHE A 546 -27.92 -9.19 -39.39
C PHE A 546 -27.00 -10.33 -39.02
N TYR A 547 -26.43 -10.30 -37.83
CA TYR A 547 -25.63 -11.41 -37.34
C TYR A 547 -25.96 -11.74 -35.89
N GLY A 548 -25.74 -13.01 -35.55
CA GLY A 548 -25.75 -13.52 -34.20
C GLY A 548 -24.49 -14.36 -33.96
N SER A 549 -23.94 -14.30 -32.75
CA SER A 549 -22.73 -15.03 -32.39
C SER A 549 -22.82 -15.63 -31.00
N VAL A 550 -22.16 -16.77 -30.84
CA VAL A 550 -21.71 -17.28 -29.54
C VAL A 550 -20.25 -16.87 -29.36
N ILE A 551 -19.93 -16.29 -28.21
CA ILE A 551 -18.62 -15.75 -27.88
C ILE A 551 -18.04 -16.55 -26.71
N PHE A 552 -16.77 -16.94 -26.85
CA PHE A 552 -15.99 -17.64 -25.85
C PHE A 552 -14.83 -16.74 -25.41
N ASN A 553 -14.82 -16.35 -24.15
CA ASN A 553 -13.74 -15.56 -23.56
C ASN A 553 -12.57 -16.46 -23.19
N PHE A 554 -11.33 -16.00 -23.35
CA PHE A 554 -10.15 -16.77 -22.96
C PHE A 554 -9.07 -15.89 -22.33
N GLY A 555 -8.14 -16.52 -21.60
CA GLY A 555 -6.98 -15.85 -20.99
C GLY A 555 -7.30 -15.21 -19.65
N ARG A 556 -7.96 -15.97 -18.76
CA ARG A 556 -8.02 -15.66 -17.34
C ARG A 556 -6.68 -15.96 -16.69
#